data_AF-A0A926NRV9-F1
#
_entry.id   AF-A0A926NRV9-F1
#
_cell.length_a   1.000
_cell.length_b   1.000
_cell.length_c   1.000
_cell.angle_alpha   90.00
_cell.angle_beta   90.00
_cell.angle_gamma   90.00
#
_symmetry.space_group_name_H-M   'P 1'
#
loop_
_entity.id
_entity.type
_entity.pdbx_description
1 polymer ?
#
loop_
_entity_poly.entity_id
_entity_poly.type
_entity_poly.pdbx_seq_one_letter_code
_entity_poly.pdbx_strand_id
1 'polypeptide(L)'
;MQLAVTAYEDIHGVPPDEVFIHGRTRFDKNEWEGFRSAVSDQTKLVAIRIRPTDELKLYRLAKQPPIRGSYLEIHERMAYLWTKGYVPRFGTYPGFEVPNPLAINIDWGDAPIEQVLTDIMALTKVNFNGCSFSDGLPVTLKFANAIGEILTAAPKLEDAPQPFKYYI
;
A
#
# COMPACT_ATOMS: atom_id res chain seq x y z
N MET A 1 -11.26 -4.74 11.80
CA MET A 1 -10.75 -3.37 12.00
C MET A 1 -10.81 -2.96 13.46
N GLN A 2 -11.96 -3.08 14.12
CA GLN A 2 -12.14 -2.73 15.54
C GLN A 2 -11.05 -3.32 16.45
N LEU A 3 -10.75 -4.63 16.31
CA LEU A 3 -9.70 -5.29 17.08
C LEU A 3 -8.31 -4.63 16.93
N ALA A 4 -7.98 -4.11 15.74
CA ALA A 4 -6.70 -3.44 15.51
C ALA A 4 -6.66 -2.03 16.11
N VAL A 5 -7.78 -1.30 16.05
CA VAL A 5 -7.92 0.05 16.62
C VAL A 5 -7.90 -0.02 18.15
N THR A 6 -8.69 -0.93 18.75
CA THR A 6 -8.69 -1.15 20.20
C THR A 6 -7.32 -1.59 20.69
N ALA A 7 -6.62 -2.49 19.98
CA ALA A 7 -5.27 -2.88 20.35
C ALA A 7 -4.26 -1.71 20.27
N TYR A 8 -4.45 -0.75 19.37
CA TYR A 8 -3.63 0.46 19.32
C TYR A 8 -3.90 1.36 20.53
N GLU A 9 -5.19 1.59 20.82
CA GLU A 9 -5.66 2.36 21.98
C GLU A 9 -5.16 1.78 23.31
N ASP A 10 -5.22 0.46 23.47
CA ASP A 10 -4.74 -0.23 24.67
C ASP A 10 -3.24 0.01 24.93
N ILE A 11 -2.45 0.19 23.85
CA ILE A 11 -1.01 0.41 23.94
C ILE A 11 -0.67 1.89 24.12
N HIS A 12 -1.37 2.79 23.43
CA HIS A 12 -1.02 4.22 23.34
C HIS A 12 -1.89 5.12 24.21
N GLY A 13 -2.99 4.60 24.77
CA GLY A 13 -3.96 5.33 25.60
C GLY A 13 -4.89 6.26 24.82
N VAL A 14 -4.73 6.38 23.51
CA VAL A 14 -5.52 7.25 22.63
C VAL A 14 -5.81 6.56 21.30
N PRO A 15 -6.94 6.87 20.64
CA PRO A 15 -7.20 6.42 19.27
C PRO A 15 -6.13 6.92 18.31
N PRO A 16 -5.88 6.20 17.20
CA PRO A 16 -4.99 6.71 16.15
C PRO A 16 -5.59 7.97 15.51
N ASP A 17 -4.75 8.95 15.20
CA ASP A 17 -5.17 10.19 14.53
C ASP A 17 -5.61 9.94 13.08
N GLU A 18 -4.92 9.04 12.38
CA GLU A 18 -5.17 8.73 10.97
C GLU A 18 -4.97 7.22 10.68
N VAL A 19 -5.87 6.65 9.88
CA VAL A 19 -5.83 5.25 9.45
C VAL A 19 -5.98 5.17 7.93
N PHE A 20 -5.00 4.52 7.30
CA PHE A 20 -5.01 4.23 5.86
C PHE A 20 -5.34 2.76 5.60
N ILE A 21 -6.35 2.52 4.76
CA ILE A 21 -6.74 1.17 4.32
C ILE A 21 -6.26 0.98 2.88
N HIS A 22 -5.44 -0.04 2.65
CA HIS A 22 -4.94 -0.38 1.31
C HIS A 22 -5.69 -1.59 0.74
N GLY A 23 -6.26 -1.42 -0.46
CA GLY A 23 -6.95 -2.47 -1.20
C GLY A 23 -6.52 -2.56 -2.66
N ARG A 24 -6.81 -3.68 -3.32
CA ARG A 24 -6.62 -3.85 -4.78
C ARG A 24 -7.89 -3.56 -5.57
N THR A 25 -9.04 -3.84 -4.96
CA THR A 25 -10.37 -3.64 -5.51
C THR A 25 -10.95 -2.32 -5.04
N ARG A 26 -12.02 -1.90 -5.70
CA ARG A 26 -12.78 -0.72 -5.25
C ARG A 26 -13.51 -1.07 -3.96
N PHE A 27 -13.43 -0.19 -2.99
CA PHE A 27 -14.22 -0.31 -1.76
C PHE A 27 -15.66 0.12 -2.03
N ASP A 28 -16.62 -0.75 -1.74
CA ASP A 28 -18.03 -0.40 -1.83
C ASP A 28 -18.49 0.45 -0.62
N LYS A 29 -19.73 0.94 -0.69
CA LYS A 29 -20.28 1.79 0.37
C LYS A 29 -20.50 1.03 1.67
N ASN A 30 -20.91 -0.23 1.61
CA ASN A 30 -21.18 -1.03 2.81
C ASN A 30 -19.88 -1.37 3.54
N GLU A 31 -18.83 -1.72 2.80
CA GLU A 31 -17.47 -1.89 3.31
C GLU A 31 -16.99 -0.61 3.99
N TRP A 32 -17.18 0.54 3.33
CA TRP A 32 -16.79 1.83 3.89
C TRP A 32 -17.50 2.16 5.21
N GLU A 33 -18.82 1.99 5.29
CA GLU A 33 -19.56 2.21 6.55
C GLU A 33 -19.15 1.19 7.63
N GLY A 34 -18.82 -0.04 7.24
CA GLY A 34 -18.27 -1.04 8.13
C GLY A 34 -16.92 -0.62 8.72
N PHE A 35 -16.02 -0.05 7.91
CA PHE A 35 -14.75 0.48 8.41
C PHE A 35 -14.94 1.71 9.29
N ARG A 36 -15.83 2.62 8.89
CA ARG A 36 -16.13 3.85 9.63
C ARG A 36 -16.72 3.55 11.01
N SER A 37 -17.61 2.56 11.11
CA SER A 37 -18.20 2.18 12.40
C SER A 37 -17.20 1.52 13.37
N ALA A 38 -16.04 1.10 12.88
CA ALA A 38 -14.98 0.48 13.67
C ALA A 38 -13.90 1.45 14.18
N VAL A 39 -13.98 2.74 13.80
CA VAL A 39 -13.06 3.80 14.24
C VAL A 39 -13.82 4.90 14.98
N SER A 40 -13.12 5.64 15.84
CA SER A 40 -13.70 6.82 16.48
C SER A 40 -13.94 7.94 15.46
N ASP A 41 -14.90 8.84 15.73
CA ASP A 41 -15.14 10.01 14.87
C ASP A 41 -13.96 10.99 14.83
N GLN A 42 -13.01 10.87 15.76
CA GLN A 42 -11.79 11.67 15.82
C GLN A 42 -10.70 11.15 14.88
N THR A 43 -10.76 9.85 14.54
CA THR A 43 -9.79 9.19 13.66
C THR A 43 -10.11 9.49 12.20
N LYS A 44 -9.15 10.09 11.50
CA LYS A 44 -9.26 10.31 10.06
C LYS A 44 -9.08 8.99 9.31
N LEU A 45 -10.09 8.60 8.54
CA LEU A 45 -10.09 7.35 7.80
C LEU A 45 -9.95 7.60 6.29
N VAL A 46 -9.05 6.85 5.63
CA VAL A 46 -8.80 6.99 4.18
C VAL A 46 -8.67 5.61 3.54
N ALA A 47 -9.45 5.35 2.49
CA ALA A 47 -9.39 4.10 1.73
C ALA A 47 -8.71 4.32 0.38
N ILE A 48 -7.59 3.63 0.17
CA ILE A 48 -6.73 3.77 -1.00
C ILE A 48 -6.70 2.45 -1.76
N ARG A 49 -7.03 2.54 -3.04
CA ARG A 49 -6.95 1.44 -3.99
C ARG A 49 -5.66 1.54 -4.78
N ILE A 50 -4.86 0.49 -4.74
CA ILE A 50 -3.54 0.40 -5.35
C ILE A 50 -3.51 -0.80 -6.29
N ARG A 51 -3.20 -0.57 -7.57
CA ARG A 51 -3.14 -1.62 -8.58
C ARG A 51 -1.95 -1.44 -9.52
N PRO A 52 -1.18 -2.49 -9.81
CA PRO A 52 -0.33 -2.50 -10.99
C PRO A 52 -1.17 -2.27 -12.25
N THR A 53 -0.64 -1.51 -13.20
CA THR A 53 -1.28 -1.24 -14.49
C THR A 53 -0.22 -1.10 -15.58
N ASP A 54 -0.56 -1.51 -16.79
CA ASP A 54 0.23 -1.35 -18.01
C ASP A 54 -0.42 -0.37 -19.02
N GLU A 55 -1.52 0.28 -18.62
CA GLU A 55 -2.27 1.25 -19.43
C GLU A 55 -1.43 2.48 -19.82
N LEU A 56 -0.38 2.77 -19.03
CA LEU A 56 0.50 3.92 -19.22
C LEU A 56 1.97 3.52 -19.09
N LYS A 57 2.77 3.93 -20.07
CA LYS A 57 4.23 3.81 -20.06
C LYS A 57 4.86 5.19 -20.10
N LEU A 58 5.80 5.44 -19.20
CA LEU A 58 6.59 6.68 -19.19
C LEU A 58 7.98 6.39 -19.77
N TYR A 59 8.37 7.20 -20.75
CA TYR A 59 9.69 7.18 -21.36
C TYR A 59 10.38 8.50 -21.11
N ARG A 60 11.72 8.47 -21.00
CA ARG A 60 12.54 9.67 -20.91
C ARG A 60 13.38 9.80 -22.18
N LEU A 61 13.71 11.04 -22.53
CA LEU A 61 14.73 11.36 -23.55
C LEU A 61 16.14 11.11 -23.01
N ALA A 62 16.35 9.93 -22.42
CA ALA A 62 17.60 9.46 -21.85
C ALA A 62 17.66 7.95 -22.02
N LYS A 63 18.87 7.36 -22.00
CA LYS A 63 19.03 5.90 -22.12
C LYS A 63 18.43 5.11 -20.94
N GLN A 64 18.20 5.78 -19.81
CA GLN A 64 17.76 5.17 -18.56
C GLN A 64 16.25 5.36 -18.35
N PRO A 65 15.54 4.36 -17.78
CA PRO A 65 14.10 4.43 -17.54
C PRO A 65 13.71 5.58 -16.58
N PRO A 66 12.40 5.83 -16.38
CA PRO A 66 11.92 6.80 -15.40
C PRO A 66 12.57 6.62 -14.02
N ILE A 67 12.79 7.72 -13.32
CA ILE A 67 13.38 7.68 -11.97
C ILE A 67 12.37 7.04 -11.03
N ARG A 68 12.82 6.13 -10.17
CA ARG A 68 11.98 5.56 -9.12
C ARG A 68 11.43 6.68 -8.23
N GLY A 69 10.12 6.73 -8.06
CA GLY A 69 9.41 7.78 -7.33
C GLY A 69 8.86 8.89 -8.22
N SER A 70 9.11 8.86 -9.54
CA SER A 70 8.34 9.68 -10.48
C SER A 70 6.86 9.31 -10.39
N TYR A 71 5.99 10.31 -10.48
CA TYR A 71 4.55 10.14 -10.51
C TYR A 71 3.92 11.06 -11.54
N LEU A 72 2.71 10.71 -11.96
CA LEU A 72 1.84 11.53 -12.79
C LEU A 72 0.51 11.67 -12.05
N GLU A 73 0.23 12.89 -11.59
CA GLU A 73 -1.08 13.23 -11.04
C GLU A 73 -2.08 13.47 -12.17
N ILE A 74 -3.24 12.82 -12.09
CA ILE A 74 -4.34 13.04 -13.04
C ILE A 74 -5.37 14.00 -12.43
N HIS A 75 -5.68 13.81 -11.15
CA HIS A 75 -6.47 14.73 -10.32
C HIS A 75 -6.19 14.45 -8.83
N GLU A 76 -6.77 15.24 -7.94
CA GLU A 76 -6.53 15.21 -6.47
C GLU A 76 -6.75 13.87 -5.77
N ARG A 77 -7.37 12.88 -6.45
CA ARG A 77 -7.69 11.56 -5.90
C ARG A 77 -7.11 10.41 -6.73
N MET A 78 -6.37 10.69 -7.80
CA MET A 78 -5.86 9.67 -8.70
C MET A 78 -4.51 10.06 -9.30
N ALA A 79 -3.55 9.15 -9.14
CA ALA A 79 -2.20 9.31 -9.66
C ALA A 79 -1.59 7.96 -10.07
N TYR A 80 -0.66 8.03 -11.02
CA TYR A 80 0.22 6.91 -11.38
C TYR A 80 1.58 7.09 -10.71
N LEU A 81 2.07 6.06 -10.03
CA LEU A 81 3.34 6.09 -9.31
C LEU A 81 4.31 5.04 -9.82
N TRP A 82 5.49 5.46 -10.27
CA TRP A 82 6.58 4.55 -10.64
C TRP A 82 7.38 4.14 -9.42
N THR A 83 6.91 3.09 -8.73
CA THR A 83 7.65 2.47 -7.64
C THR A 83 8.86 1.66 -8.13
N LYS A 84 8.91 1.31 -9.40
CA LYS A 84 10.08 0.69 -10.04
C LYS A 84 10.62 1.64 -11.10
N GLY A 85 11.94 1.67 -11.24
CA GLY A 85 12.60 2.57 -12.19
C GLY A 85 14.08 2.75 -11.88
N TYR A 86 14.70 3.69 -12.58
CA TYR A 86 16.10 4.03 -12.41
C TYR A 86 16.38 4.49 -10.98
N VAL A 87 17.38 3.88 -10.35
CA VAL A 87 17.84 4.22 -9.00
C VAL A 87 19.22 4.89 -9.14
N PRO A 88 19.33 6.22 -8.93
CA PRO A 88 20.60 6.93 -9.12
C PRO A 88 21.76 6.34 -8.30
N ARG A 89 21.48 5.88 -7.07
CA ARG A 89 22.47 5.25 -6.19
C ARG A 89 23.08 3.96 -6.78
N PHE A 90 22.33 3.23 -7.59
CA PHE A 90 22.80 2.01 -8.25
C PHE A 90 23.33 2.27 -9.66
N GLY A 91 23.07 3.45 -10.22
CA GLY A 91 23.38 3.74 -11.62
C GLY A 91 22.58 2.91 -12.62
N THR A 92 21.54 2.19 -12.17
CA THR A 92 20.74 1.28 -13.02
C THR A 92 19.32 1.09 -12.47
N TYR A 93 18.46 0.43 -13.25
CA TYR A 93 17.16 -0.10 -12.83
C TYR A 93 17.28 -1.62 -12.63
N PRO A 94 17.16 -2.14 -11.40
CA PRO A 94 17.24 -3.58 -11.12
C PRO A 94 15.89 -4.26 -11.40
N GLY A 95 15.41 -4.16 -12.63
CA GLY A 95 14.19 -4.82 -13.07
C GLY A 95 14.16 -5.04 -14.57
N PHE A 96 13.18 -5.82 -15.01
CA PHE A 96 12.99 -6.13 -16.42
C PHE A 96 12.05 -5.11 -17.07
N GLU A 97 12.21 -4.96 -18.39
CA GLU A 97 11.33 -4.17 -19.27
C GLU A 97 11.22 -2.69 -18.88
N VAL A 98 10.30 -1.98 -19.54
CA VAL A 98 9.93 -0.61 -19.18
C VAL A 98 9.06 -0.67 -17.93
N PRO A 99 9.41 0.02 -16.82
CA PRO A 99 8.70 -0.10 -15.57
C PRO A 99 7.25 0.36 -15.68
N ASN A 100 6.35 -0.48 -15.17
CA ASN A 100 4.94 -0.18 -15.03
C ASN A 100 4.67 0.65 -13.76
N PRO A 101 3.75 1.63 -13.82
CA PRO A 101 3.31 2.34 -12.64
C PRO A 101 2.35 1.51 -11.79
N LEU A 102 2.11 1.97 -10.57
CA LEU A 102 0.93 1.66 -9.78
C LEU A 102 -0.11 2.75 -10.01
N ALA A 103 -1.34 2.37 -10.39
CA ALA A 103 -2.50 3.25 -10.30
C ALA A 103 -2.95 3.33 -8.84
N ILE A 104 -2.99 4.55 -8.31
CA ILE A 104 -3.37 4.85 -6.94
C ILE A 104 -4.62 5.72 -6.99
N ASN A 105 -5.67 5.28 -6.31
CA ASN A 105 -6.93 5.99 -6.20
C ASN A 105 -7.33 6.14 -4.74
N ILE A 106 -7.78 7.31 -4.34
CA ILE A 106 -8.43 7.54 -3.07
C ILE A 106 -9.92 7.30 -3.28
N ASP A 107 -10.40 6.12 -2.90
CA ASP A 107 -11.79 5.72 -3.09
C ASP A 107 -12.69 6.41 -2.07
N TRP A 108 -12.26 6.51 -0.80
CA TRP A 108 -13.00 7.15 0.30
C TRP A 108 -12.08 7.91 1.25
N GLY A 109 -12.64 8.90 1.96
CA GLY A 109 -11.89 9.82 2.81
C GLY A 109 -11.15 10.89 2.01
N ASP A 110 -10.48 11.79 2.73
CA ASP A 110 -9.77 12.94 2.16
C ASP A 110 -8.33 12.95 2.62
N ALA A 111 -7.39 12.88 1.69
CA ALA A 111 -5.98 13.06 1.96
C ALA A 111 -5.31 13.70 0.74
N PRO A 112 -4.29 14.55 0.94
CA PRO A 112 -3.47 15.02 -0.17
C PRO A 112 -2.85 13.84 -0.91
N ILE A 113 -3.01 13.79 -2.23
CA ILE A 113 -2.49 12.67 -3.05
C ILE A 113 -0.98 12.53 -2.89
N GLU A 114 -0.23 13.63 -2.78
CA GLU A 114 1.21 13.62 -2.55
C GLU A 114 1.64 12.90 -1.27
N GLN A 115 0.86 13.05 -0.19
CA GLN A 115 1.08 12.33 1.07
C GLN A 115 0.91 10.83 0.84
N VAL A 116 -0.22 10.44 0.23
CA VAL A 116 -0.52 9.04 -0.10
C VAL A 116 0.58 8.39 -0.97
N LEU A 117 1.06 9.12 -1.98
CA LEU A 117 2.15 8.66 -2.85
C LEU A 117 3.46 8.46 -2.07
N THR A 118 3.77 9.39 -1.18
CA THR A 118 4.98 9.34 -0.33
C THR A 118 4.94 8.15 0.62
N ASP A 119 3.80 7.90 1.26
CA ASP A 119 3.61 6.80 2.19
C ASP A 119 3.70 5.44 1.46
N ILE A 120 3.07 5.30 0.30
CA ILE A 120 3.18 4.10 -0.54
C ILE A 120 4.64 3.87 -0.95
N MET A 121 5.37 4.93 -1.32
CA MET A 121 6.80 4.85 -1.63
C MET A 121 7.62 4.38 -0.44
N ALA A 122 7.33 4.84 0.78
CA ALA A 122 7.99 4.38 1.99
C ALA A 122 7.71 2.88 2.24
N LEU A 123 6.44 2.47 2.16
CA LEU A 123 6.00 1.09 2.40
C LEU A 123 6.56 0.08 1.39
N THR A 124 6.96 0.51 0.19
CA THR A 124 7.64 -0.37 -0.79
C THR A 124 9.09 -0.71 -0.41
N LYS A 125 9.67 -0.01 0.58
CA LYS A 125 11.02 -0.25 1.10
C LYS A 125 11.03 -1.10 2.37
N VAL A 126 9.88 -1.25 3.03
CA VAL A 126 9.76 -1.97 4.30
C VAL A 126 9.45 -3.43 4.01
N ASN A 127 10.46 -4.19 3.58
CA ASN A 127 10.34 -5.65 3.50
C ASN A 127 11.48 -6.29 4.30
N PHE A 128 11.14 -6.81 5.48
CA PHE A 128 12.11 -7.48 6.36
C PHE A 128 12.38 -8.95 5.99
N ASN A 129 11.60 -9.52 5.04
CA ASN A 129 11.77 -10.91 4.59
C ASN A 129 12.88 -11.07 3.54
N GLY A 130 13.55 -9.99 3.13
CA GLY A 130 14.65 -10.07 2.18
C GLY A 130 15.49 -8.80 2.14
N CYS A 131 16.71 -8.90 1.60
CA CYS A 131 17.64 -7.78 1.46
C CYS A 131 17.45 -6.99 0.15
N SER A 132 16.23 -6.98 -0.40
CA SER A 132 15.93 -6.22 -1.62
C SER A 132 15.86 -4.72 -1.32
N PHE A 133 16.38 -3.90 -2.23
CA PHE A 133 16.31 -2.43 -2.09
C PHE A 133 14.87 -1.90 -2.04
N SER A 134 13.98 -2.52 -2.81
CA SER A 134 12.55 -2.25 -2.80
C SER A 134 11.80 -3.32 -3.59
N ASP A 135 10.60 -3.67 -3.17
CA ASP A 135 9.79 -4.69 -3.82
C ASP A 135 8.88 -4.14 -4.94
N GLY A 136 8.69 -2.83 -4.97
CA GLY A 136 7.82 -2.13 -5.91
C GLY A 136 6.31 -2.26 -5.64
N LEU A 137 5.87 -3.19 -4.79
CA LEU A 137 4.54 -3.17 -4.18
C LEU A 137 4.68 -2.80 -2.69
N PRO A 138 3.73 -2.04 -2.11
CA PRO A 138 3.77 -1.73 -0.69
C PRO A 138 3.59 -3.00 0.14
N VAL A 139 4.31 -3.07 1.25
CA VAL A 139 4.34 -4.22 2.17
C VAL A 139 2.95 -4.67 2.62
N THR A 140 2.04 -3.72 2.86
CA THR A 140 0.67 -3.97 3.30
C THR A 140 -0.08 -4.90 2.36
N LEU A 141 0.04 -4.69 1.04
CA LEU A 141 -0.60 -5.56 0.05
C LEU A 141 0.16 -6.88 -0.12
N LYS A 142 1.49 -6.86 -0.05
CA LYS A 142 2.31 -8.06 -0.25
C LYS A 142 2.01 -9.10 0.84
N PHE A 143 1.99 -8.70 2.11
CA PHE A 143 1.67 -9.58 3.22
C PHE A 143 0.22 -10.06 3.20
N ALA A 144 -0.74 -9.19 2.83
CA ALA A 144 -2.13 -9.60 2.69
C ALA A 144 -2.30 -10.76 1.68
N ASN A 145 -1.58 -10.74 0.55
CA ASN A 145 -1.61 -11.87 -0.39
C ASN A 145 -0.93 -13.11 0.17
N ALA A 146 0.24 -12.97 0.79
CA ALA A 146 0.98 -14.11 1.35
C ALA A 146 0.15 -14.84 2.42
N ILE A 147 -0.53 -14.10 3.30
CA ILE A 147 -1.45 -14.67 4.29
C ILE A 147 -2.63 -15.34 3.59
N GLY A 148 -3.22 -14.70 2.57
CA GLY A 148 -4.31 -15.28 1.78
C GLY A 148 -3.93 -16.60 1.10
N GLU A 149 -2.73 -16.69 0.54
CA GLU A 149 -2.17 -17.92 -0.04
C GLU A 149 -2.00 -19.02 1.01
N ILE A 150 -1.43 -18.70 2.17
CA ILE A 150 -1.25 -19.65 3.27
C ILE A 150 -2.60 -20.19 3.76
N LEU A 151 -3.58 -19.32 4.00
CA LEU A 151 -4.91 -19.72 4.47
C LEU A 151 -5.66 -20.57 3.45
N THR A 152 -5.49 -20.29 2.16
CA THR A 152 -6.10 -21.08 1.07
C THR A 152 -5.43 -22.46 0.94
N ALA A 153 -4.12 -22.54 1.18
CA ALA A 153 -3.37 -23.79 1.12
C ALA A 153 -3.59 -24.71 2.35
N ALA A 154 -3.96 -24.14 3.51
CA ALA A 154 -4.17 -24.87 4.76
C ALA A 154 -5.58 -24.64 5.34
N PRO A 155 -6.64 -25.18 4.72
CA PRO A 155 -8.04 -24.92 5.12
C PRO A 155 -8.46 -25.55 6.48
N LYS A 156 -7.61 -26.38 7.08
CA LYS A 156 -7.84 -27.04 8.38
C LYS A 156 -6.82 -26.58 9.43
N LEU A 157 -6.70 -25.28 9.65
CA LEU A 157 -6.04 -24.75 10.83
C LEU A 157 -7.06 -24.78 11.98
N GLU A 158 -6.82 -25.63 12.98
CA GLU A 158 -7.68 -25.75 14.17
C GLU A 158 -7.58 -24.51 15.07
N ASP A 159 -6.51 -23.72 14.95
CA ASP A 159 -6.27 -22.49 15.69
C ASP A 159 -6.19 -21.26 14.78
N ALA A 160 -6.74 -20.13 15.23
CA ALA A 160 -6.62 -18.86 14.55
C ALA A 160 -5.15 -18.39 14.49
N PRO A 161 -4.66 -17.90 13.33
CA PRO A 161 -3.29 -17.38 13.24
C PRO A 161 -3.08 -16.22 14.21
N GLN A 162 -1.89 -16.18 14.81
CA GLN A 162 -1.51 -15.18 15.81
C GLN A 162 -1.57 -13.75 15.22
N PRO A 163 -1.82 -12.71 16.03
CA PRO A 163 -1.71 -11.33 15.60
C PRO A 163 -0.32 -10.99 15.03
N PHE A 164 -0.28 -10.08 14.06
CA PHE A 164 0.93 -9.64 13.32
C PHE A 164 2.17 -9.41 14.19
N LYS A 165 2.00 -8.86 15.41
CA LYS A 165 3.10 -8.54 16.33
C LYS A 165 3.98 -9.73 16.73
N TYR A 166 3.52 -10.97 16.55
CA TYR A 166 4.24 -12.18 16.95
C TYR A 166 5.10 -12.80 15.84
N TYR A 167 5.06 -12.25 14.62
CA TYR A 167 5.89 -12.70 13.49
C TYR A 167 7.11 -11.78 13.26
N ILE A 168 7.48 -11.00 14.28
CA ILE A 168 8.66 -10.12 14.32
C ILE A 168 9.52 -10.52 15.53
#